data_AF-C3L4G6-F1
#
_entry.id   AF-C3L4G6-F1
#
_cell.length_a   1.000
_cell.length_b   1.000
_cell.length_c   1.000
_cell.angle_alpha   90.00
_cell.angle_beta   90.00
_cell.angle_gamma   90.00
#
_symmetry.space_group_name_H-M   'P 1'
#
loop_
_entity.id
_entity.type
_entity.pdbx_description
1 polymer ?
#
loop_
_entity_poly.entity_id
_entity_poly.type
_entity_poly.pdbx_seq_one_letter_code
_entity_poly.pdbx_strand_id
1 'polypeptide(L)'
;MNCPRCNNTQSCKDGIVRGRQRYQCKSCRFPYTVSHKSDVKPVSTKRKALQLYLEGLGFRAIGRILNISYGTVYQWVKASGEQVSLPERQDEVEIVEMDEIHTYVGSKKSTAGYG
;
A
#
# COMPACT_ATOMS: atom_id res chain seq x y z
N MET A 1 -17.94 -5.74 -18.60
CA MET A 1 -17.00 -5.17 -17.60
C MET A 1 -17.82 -4.88 -16.36
N ASN A 2 -17.50 -5.47 -15.22
CA ASN A 2 -18.29 -5.24 -14.00
C ASN A 2 -17.94 -3.89 -13.39
N CYS A 3 -18.88 -3.28 -12.69
CA CYS A 3 -18.64 -2.03 -11.99
C CYS A 3 -17.51 -2.22 -10.95
N PRO A 4 -16.43 -1.43 -10.99
CA PRO A 4 -15.31 -1.58 -10.06
C PRO A 4 -15.65 -1.26 -8.59
N ARG A 5 -16.79 -0.60 -8.34
CA ARG A 5 -17.22 -0.22 -6.99
C ARG A 5 -18.14 -1.26 -6.35
N CYS A 6 -19.10 -1.80 -7.10
CA CYS A 6 -20.14 -2.70 -6.56
C CYS A 6 -20.18 -4.08 -7.24
N ASN A 7 -19.27 -4.33 -8.17
CA ASN A 7 -19.18 -5.56 -8.96
C ASN A 7 -20.44 -5.94 -9.78
N ASN A 8 -21.43 -5.06 -9.89
CA ASN A 8 -22.62 -5.32 -10.70
C ASN A 8 -22.30 -5.36 -12.21
N THR A 9 -23.00 -6.22 -12.94
CA THR A 9 -22.83 -6.43 -14.38
C THR A 9 -23.58 -5.39 -15.22
N GLN A 10 -24.58 -4.72 -14.64
CA GLN A 10 -25.41 -3.77 -15.37
C GLN A 10 -24.77 -2.38 -15.47
N SER A 11 -24.44 -1.99 -16.69
CA SER A 11 -23.89 -0.67 -17.02
C SER A 11 -24.42 -0.11 -18.34
N CYS A 12 -24.41 1.21 -18.48
CA CYS A 12 -24.64 1.91 -19.75
C CYS A 12 -23.38 2.67 -20.18
N LYS A 13 -23.28 2.99 -21.48
CA LYS A 13 -22.25 3.87 -22.02
C LYS A 13 -22.52 5.31 -21.54
N ASP A 14 -21.46 6.02 -21.14
CA ASP A 14 -21.49 7.37 -20.55
C ASP A 14 -20.38 8.24 -21.16
N GLY A 15 -20.39 8.37 -22.49
CA GLY A 15 -19.42 9.17 -23.25
C GLY A 15 -18.03 8.55 -23.39
N ILE A 16 -17.08 9.34 -23.89
CA ILE A 16 -15.69 8.93 -24.16
C ILE A 16 -14.74 9.86 -23.41
N VAL A 17 -13.78 9.29 -22.67
CA VAL A 17 -12.77 10.04 -21.91
C VAL A 17 -11.39 9.56 -22.34
N ARG A 18 -10.52 10.49 -22.76
CA ARG A 18 -9.14 10.20 -23.22
C ARG A 18 -9.10 9.07 -24.28
N GLY A 19 -10.04 9.11 -25.23
CA GLY A 19 -10.16 8.12 -26.31
C GLY A 19 -10.71 6.75 -25.89
N ARG A 20 -11.14 6.58 -24.64
CA ARG A 20 -11.70 5.32 -24.13
C ARG A 20 -13.17 5.48 -23.76
N GLN A 21 -13.97 4.47 -24.05
CA GLN A 21 -15.39 4.42 -23.66
C GLN A 21 -15.51 4.48 -22.13
N ARG A 22 -16.26 5.46 -21.63
CA ARG A 22 -16.68 5.52 -20.23
C ARG A 22 -18.03 4.83 -20.07
N TYR A 23 -18.22 4.18 -18.95
CA TYR A 23 -19.43 3.45 -18.56
C TYR A 23 -19.94 4.00 -17.23
N GLN A 24 -21.25 3.93 -17.03
CA GLN A 24 -21.88 4.22 -15.74
C GLN A 24 -22.62 2.98 -15.24
N CYS A 25 -22.41 2.62 -13.97
CA CYS A 25 -23.13 1.50 -13.36
C CYS A 25 -24.60 1.88 -13.12
N LYS A 26 -25.54 0.99 -13.46
CA LYS A 26 -26.97 1.23 -13.22
C LYS A 26 -27.37 1.14 -11.75
N SER A 27 -26.65 0.33 -10.95
CA SER A 27 -26.95 0.14 -9.53
C SER A 27 -26.39 1.26 -8.65
N CYS A 28 -25.08 1.54 -8.73
CA CYS A 28 -24.44 2.53 -7.86
C CYS A 28 -24.14 3.88 -8.51
N ARG A 29 -24.56 4.08 -9.78
CA ARG A 29 -24.32 5.30 -10.59
C ARG A 29 -22.84 5.69 -10.76
N PHE A 30 -21.89 4.85 -10.33
CA PHE A 30 -20.46 5.13 -10.42
C PHE A 30 -19.98 5.13 -11.87
N PRO A 31 -19.28 6.19 -12.33
CA PRO A 31 -18.66 6.22 -13.64
C PRO A 31 -17.27 5.56 -13.63
N TYR A 32 -16.97 4.78 -14.66
CA TYR A 32 -15.69 4.09 -14.79
C TYR A 32 -15.33 3.83 -16.26
N THR A 33 -14.05 3.83 -16.57
CA THR A 33 -13.51 3.59 -17.93
C THR A 33 -12.83 2.22 -18.03
N VAL A 34 -12.40 1.67 -16.88
CA VAL A 34 -11.71 0.39 -16.76
C VAL A 34 -12.22 -0.33 -15.51
N SER A 35 -12.11 -1.66 -15.48
CA SER A 35 -12.45 -2.49 -14.32
C SER A 35 -11.46 -2.30 -13.18
N HIS A 36 -10.17 -2.16 -13.49
CA HIS A 36 -9.13 -1.88 -12.51
C HIS A 36 -8.17 -0.82 -13.07
N LYS A 37 -7.75 0.12 -12.22
CA LYS A 37 -6.66 1.04 -12.56
C LYS A 37 -5.35 0.25 -12.55
N SER A 38 -4.46 0.53 -13.51
CA SER A 38 -3.12 -0.08 -13.62
C SER A 38 -2.28 0.02 -12.34
N ASP A 39 -2.54 1.08 -11.58
CA ASP A 39 -1.78 1.46 -10.39
C ASP A 39 -2.27 0.72 -9.14
N VAL A 40 -3.45 0.11 -9.21
CA VAL A 40 -4.02 -0.68 -8.12
C VAL A 40 -3.46 -2.10 -8.23
N LYS A 41 -2.57 -2.46 -7.30
CA LYS A 41 -2.04 -3.81 -7.17
C LYS A 41 -2.96 -4.67 -6.30
N PRO A 42 -3.04 -5.99 -6.54
CA PRO A 42 -3.90 -6.85 -5.75
C PRO A 42 -3.39 -6.91 -4.30
N VAL A 43 -4.33 -7.15 -3.38
CA VAL A 43 -4.05 -7.20 -1.93
C VAL A 43 -3.02 -8.29 -1.61
N SER A 44 -3.00 -9.40 -2.35
CA SER A 44 -2.00 -10.46 -2.24
C SER A 44 -0.58 -9.96 -2.49
N THR A 45 -0.37 -9.10 -3.49
CA THR A 45 0.94 -8.48 -3.76
C THR A 45 1.37 -7.56 -2.63
N LYS A 46 0.44 -6.76 -2.08
CA LYS A 46 0.73 -5.92 -0.90
C LYS A 46 1.16 -6.77 0.29
N ARG A 47 0.41 -7.85 0.58
CA ARG A 47 0.75 -8.78 1.67
C ARG A 47 2.12 -9.43 1.47
N LYS A 48 2.43 -9.86 0.24
CA LYS A 48 3.75 -10.45 -0.06
C LYS A 48 4.89 -9.43 0.07
N ALA A 49 4.67 -8.18 -0.34
CA ALA A 49 5.65 -7.11 -0.18
C ALA A 49 5.97 -6.85 1.30
N LEU A 50 4.94 -6.80 2.16
CA LEU A 50 5.11 -6.63 3.60
C LEU A 50 5.82 -7.82 4.24
N GLN A 51 5.48 -9.05 3.84
CA GLN A 51 6.20 -10.25 4.30
C GLN A 51 7.69 -10.14 3.96
N LEU A 52 8.04 -9.88 2.70
CA LEU A 52 9.44 -9.76 2.28
C LEU A 52 10.20 -8.65 3.03
N TYR A 53 9.53 -7.56 3.39
CA TYR A 53 10.12 -6.50 4.21
C TYR A 53 10.43 -6.99 5.63
N LEU A 54 9.52 -7.74 6.25
CA LEU A 54 9.74 -8.34 7.58
C LEU A 54 10.86 -9.40 7.56
N GLU A 55 11.06 -10.08 6.44
CA GLU A 55 12.20 -10.98 6.20
C GLU A 55 13.53 -10.23 5.96
N GLY A 56 13.55 -8.89 6.04
CA GLY A 56 14.75 -8.07 5.93
C GLY A 56 15.13 -7.62 4.52
N LEU A 57 14.28 -7.84 3.50
CA LEU A 57 14.58 -7.36 2.15
C LEU A 57 14.39 -5.85 2.04
N GLY A 58 15.34 -5.18 1.39
CA GLY A 58 15.24 -3.75 1.09
C GLY A 58 14.17 -3.44 0.02
N PHE A 59 13.61 -2.22 0.06
CA PHE A 59 12.52 -1.79 -0.83
C PHE A 59 12.80 -1.98 -2.33
N ARG A 60 14.04 -1.74 -2.76
CA ARG A 60 14.46 -1.95 -4.16
C ARG A 60 14.54 -3.42 -4.56
N ALA A 61 14.90 -4.30 -3.63
CA ALA A 61 14.91 -5.74 -3.89
C ALA A 61 13.48 -6.27 -4.05
N ILE A 62 12.59 -5.87 -3.13
CA ILE A 62 11.17 -6.22 -3.18
C ILE A 62 10.52 -5.70 -4.47
N GLY A 63 10.81 -4.45 -4.85
CA GLY A 63 10.30 -3.86 -6.10
C GLY A 63 10.70 -4.67 -7.34
N ARG A 64 11.94 -5.16 -7.40
CA ARG A 64 12.41 -6.04 -8.47
C ARG A 64 11.71 -7.41 -8.47
N ILE A 65 11.57 -8.04 -7.30
CA ILE A 65 10.93 -9.35 -7.16
C ILE A 65 9.45 -9.32 -7.57
N LEU A 66 8.74 -8.27 -7.17
CA LEU A 66 7.29 -8.14 -7.41
C LEU A 66 6.96 -7.34 -8.68
N ASN A 67 7.97 -6.86 -9.41
CA ASN A 67 7.85 -5.99 -10.57
C ASN A 67 6.96 -4.75 -10.32
N ILE A 68 7.21 -4.06 -9.20
CA ILE A 68 6.53 -2.83 -8.79
C ILE A 68 7.55 -1.78 -8.39
N SER A 69 7.13 -0.50 -8.37
CA SER A 69 8.04 0.57 -7.95
C SER A 69 8.45 0.40 -6.48
N TYR A 70 9.72 0.66 -6.16
CA TYR A 70 10.20 0.65 -4.77
C TYR A 70 9.45 1.69 -3.91
N GLY A 71 9.00 2.79 -4.52
CA GLY A 71 8.20 3.82 -3.85
C GLY A 71 6.84 3.28 -3.39
N THR A 72 6.20 2.42 -4.18
CA THR A 72 4.97 1.72 -3.79
C THR A 72 5.19 0.85 -2.55
N VAL A 73 6.29 0.08 -2.53
CA VAL A 73 6.66 -0.74 -1.37
C VAL A 73 6.88 0.13 -0.13
N TYR A 74 7.65 1.21 -0.27
CA TYR A 74 7.90 2.16 0.82
C TYR A 74 6.60 2.72 1.41
N GLN A 75 5.68 3.19 0.56
CA GLN A 75 4.40 3.75 1.02
C GLN A 75 3.54 2.71 1.74
N TRP A 76 3.55 1.45 1.28
CA TRP A 76 2.83 0.39 1.98
C TRP A 76 3.43 0.07 3.35
N VAL A 77 4.75 -0.02 3.45
CA VAL A 77 5.43 -0.27 4.72
C VAL A 77 5.18 0.86 5.70
N LYS A 78 5.30 2.12 5.25
CA LYS A 78 5.02 3.31 6.07
C LYS A 78 3.59 3.31 6.59
N ALA A 79 2.60 3.18 5.69
CA ALA A 79 1.19 3.17 6.07
C ALA A 79 0.83 2.00 6.99
N SER A 80 1.45 0.83 6.79
CA SER A 80 1.27 -0.30 7.69
C SER A 80 1.86 -0.02 9.07
N GLY A 81 3.07 0.54 9.15
CA GLY A 81 3.69 0.91 10.43
C GLY A 81 2.89 1.94 11.22
N GLU A 82 2.29 2.93 10.55
CA GLU A 82 1.40 3.92 11.19
C GLU A 82 0.09 3.32 11.73
N GLN A 83 -0.34 2.16 11.22
CA GLN A 83 -1.58 1.50 11.61
C GLN A 83 -1.40 0.44 12.71
N VAL A 84 -0.16 0.06 13.06
CA VAL A 84 0.07 -0.97 14.07
C VAL A 84 -0.19 -0.37 15.45
N SER A 85 -1.19 -0.89 16.15
CA SER A 85 -1.28 -0.78 17.60
C SER A 85 -0.36 -1.80 18.23
N LEU A 86 0.51 -1.36 19.14
CA LEU A 86 1.29 -2.29 19.95
C LEU A 86 0.35 -3.03 20.89
N PRO A 87 0.56 -4.34 21.13
CA PRO A 87 -0.25 -5.10 22.07
C PRO A 87 -0.06 -4.53 23.48
N GLU A 88 -1.17 -4.20 24.15
CA GLU A 88 -1.17 -3.83 25.56
C GLU A 88 -1.20 -5.10 26.42
N ARG A 89 -0.33 -5.16 27.42
CA ARG A 89 -0.26 -6.29 28.36
C ARG A 89 -1.18 -6.01 29.54
N GLN A 90 -2.02 -6.98 29.92
CA GLN A 90 -3.03 -6.81 30.96
C GLN A 90 -2.60 -7.34 32.34
N ASP A 91 -1.56 -8.16 32.39
CA ASP A 91 -1.11 -8.84 33.62
C ASP A 91 0.09 -8.15 34.27
N GLU A 92 0.24 -8.31 35.59
CA GLU A 92 1.42 -7.86 36.34
C GLU A 92 2.68 -8.62 35.91
N VAL A 93 3.80 -7.89 35.79
CA VAL A 93 5.09 -8.44 35.36
C VAL A 93 6.05 -8.47 36.55
N GLU A 94 6.54 -9.66 36.90
CA GLU A 94 7.46 -9.86 38.02
C GLU A 94 8.93 -9.54 37.65
N ILE A 95 9.34 -9.88 36.42
CA ILE A 95 10.71 -9.69 35.92
C ILE A 95 10.67 -9.08 34.52
N VAL A 96 11.47 -8.04 34.29
CA VAL A 96 11.66 -7.38 33.00
C VAL A 96 13.13 -7.41 32.64
N GLU A 97 13.45 -7.94 31.46
CA GLU A 97 14.76 -7.86 30.85
C GLU A 97 14.73 -6.79 29.74
N MET A 98 15.78 -5.98 29.66
CA MET A 98 15.90 -4.91 28.67
C MET A 98 17.15 -5.14 27.83
N ASP A 99 16.92 -5.44 26.55
CA ASP A 99 17.99 -5.58 25.56
C ASP A 99 18.19 -4.28 24.78
N GLU A 100 19.45 -3.95 24.49
CA GLU A 100 19.81 -2.83 23.63
C GLU A 100 20.07 -3.29 22.20
N ILE A 101 19.44 -2.62 21.23
CA ILE A 101 19.70 -2.82 19.81
C ILE A 101 20.37 -1.56 19.26
N HIS A 102 21.63 -1.69 18.83
CA HIS A 102 22.33 -0.62 18.14
C HIS A 102 22.10 -0.70 16.64
N THR A 103 21.64 0.39 16.04
CA THR A 103 21.54 0.53 14.58
C THR A 103 21.93 1.93 14.16
N TYR A 104 22.69 2.04 13.08
CA TYR A 104 23.04 3.33 12.51
C TYR A 104 21.82 3.96 11.84
N VAL A 105 21.33 5.06 12.41
CA VAL A 105 20.33 5.92 11.78
C VAL A 105 21.08 7.14 11.25
N GLY A 106 21.07 7.33 9.93
CA GLY A 106 21.80 8.44 9.31
C GLY A 106 21.38 9.79 9.90
N SER A 107 22.34 10.54 10.44
CA SER A 107 22.12 11.91 10.88
C SER A 107 22.25 12.86 9.69
N LYS A 108 21.32 13.81 9.56
CA LYS A 108 21.48 14.90 8.59
C LYS A 108 22.69 15.74 9.02
N LYS A 109 23.63 15.97 8.10
CA LYS A 109 24.83 16.79 8.35
C LYS A 109 24.55 18.30 8.36
N SER A 110 23.37 18.74 7.92
CA SER A 110 22.94 20.15 8.02
C SER A 110 21.45 20.26 8.39
N THR A 111 21.15 21.15 9.33
CA THR A 111 19.79 21.49 9.79
C THR A 111 19.08 22.49 8.86
N ALA A 112 19.80 23.10 7.92
CA ALA A 112 19.28 24.07 6.96
C ALA A 112 19.75 23.73 5.54
N GLY A 113 18.79 23.61 4.63
CA GLY A 113 19.00 23.50 3.19
C GLY A 113 17.69 23.84 2.49
N TYR A 114 17.70 24.93 1.72
CA TYR A 114 16.62 25.34 0.85
C TYR A 114 16.60 24.44 -0.39
N GLY A 115 15.43 23.90 -0.68
CA GLY A 115 15.10 23.11 -1.86
C GLY A 115 13.60 23.10 -2.04
#